data_AF-A0A2G4IRQ1-F1
#
_entry.id   AF-A0A2G4IRQ1-F1
#
_cell.length_a   1.000
_cell.length_b   1.000
_cell.length_c   1.000
_cell.angle_alpha   90.00
_cell.angle_beta   90.00
_cell.angle_gamma   90.00
#
_symmetry.space_group_name_H-M   'P 1'
#
loop_
_entity.id
_entity.type
_entity.pdbx_description
1 polymer ?
#
loop_
_entity_poly.entity_id
_entity_poly.type
_entity_poly.pdbx_seq_one_letter_code
_entity_poly.pdbx_strand_id
1 'polypeptide(L)' 'MRPVGLWDKPAGQFGIAFLQGDVPVSGMIVRTDVAAVAVNSLNNPEAKNKTFTLFNVAQPQLDAWKSALGAVAAD' A
#
# COMPACT_ATOMS: atom_id res chain seq x y z
N MET A 1 -2.36 1.00 8.63
CA MET A 1 -2.54 0.43 7.27
C MET A 1 -3.98 -0.06 7.11
N ARG A 2 -4.73 0.42 6.11
CA ARG A 2 -6.15 0.10 5.87
C ARG A 2 -6.36 -0.39 4.44
N PRO A 3 -6.27 -1.70 4.17
CA PRO A 3 -6.48 -2.21 2.82
C PRO A 3 -7.93 -2.00 2.39
N VAL A 4 -8.11 -1.74 1.10
CA VAL A 4 -9.41 -1.81 0.43
C VAL A 4 -9.87 -3.27 0.28
N GLY A 5 -10.80 -3.56 -0.63
CA GLY A 5 -11.21 -4.94 -0.90
C GLY A 5 -10.03 -5.87 -1.20
N LEU A 6 -10.05 -7.10 -0.67
CA LEU A 6 -8.96 -8.06 -0.84
C LEU A 6 -9.26 -9.04 -1.98
N TRP A 7 -8.26 -9.38 -2.80
CA TRP A 7 -8.39 -10.41 -3.84
C TRP A 7 -7.17 -11.34 -3.96
N ASP A 8 -7.39 -12.50 -4.56
CA ASP A 8 -6.38 -13.54 -4.80
C ASP A 8 -5.91 -13.51 -6.26
N LYS A 9 -4.92 -12.68 -6.52
CA LYS A 9 -4.21 -12.60 -7.81
C LYS A 9 -2.72 -12.87 -7.60
N PRO A 10 -1.97 -13.24 -8.65
CA PRO A 10 -0.52 -13.32 -8.56
C PRO A 10 0.10 -11.97 -8.17
N ALA A 11 1.14 -12.01 -7.36
CA ALA A 11 1.90 -10.82 -6.95
C ALA A 11 2.56 -10.14 -8.16
N GLY A 12 2.80 -8.83 -8.04
CA GLY A 12 3.59 -8.06 -9.02
C GLY A 12 2.88 -7.76 -10.35
N GLN A 13 1.61 -8.13 -10.49
CA GLN A 13 0.79 -7.77 -11.67
C GLN A 13 0.29 -6.32 -11.62
N PHE A 14 0.38 -5.67 -10.46
CA PHE A 14 -0.18 -4.35 -10.21
C PHE A 14 0.82 -3.49 -9.44
N GLY A 15 0.68 -2.16 -9.55
CA GLY A 15 1.35 -1.23 -8.65
C GLY A 15 0.60 -1.14 -7.31
N ILE A 16 1.24 -0.55 -6.30
CA ILE A 16 0.64 -0.26 -4.99
C ILE A 16 0.62 1.26 -4.81
N ALA A 17 -0.54 1.81 -4.44
CA ALA A 17 -0.70 3.23 -4.14
C ALA A 17 -1.23 3.44 -2.72
N PHE A 18 -0.97 4.61 -2.16
CA PHE A 18 -1.41 5.01 -0.83
C PHE A 18 -2.29 6.26 -0.89
N LEU A 19 -3.27 6.35 0.00
CA LEU A 19 -4.05 7.54 0.27
C LEU A 19 -4.02 7.84 1.76
N GLN A 20 -3.80 9.10 2.13
CA GLN A 20 -3.84 9.55 3.51
C GLN A 20 -5.26 9.95 3.91
N GLY A 21 -5.62 9.70 5.18
CA GLY A 21 -6.93 10.04 5.72
C GLY A 21 -8.06 9.13 5.25
N ASP A 22 -9.29 9.53 5.57
CA ASP A 22 -10.52 8.76 5.31
C ASP A 22 -11.13 9.10 3.95
N VAL A 23 -10.30 9.00 2.91
CA VAL A 23 -10.76 9.23 1.54
C VAL A 23 -11.53 7.99 1.06
N PRO A 24 -12.80 8.13 0.64
CA PRO A 24 -13.56 7.02 0.07
C PRO A 24 -12.88 6.57 -1.22
N VAL A 25 -12.40 5.33 -1.25
CA VAL A 25 -11.81 4.72 -2.45
C VAL A 25 -12.44 3.36 -2.68
N SER A 26 -12.93 3.14 -3.90
CA SER A 26 -13.37 1.84 -4.37
C SER A 26 -12.22 1.19 -5.13
N GLY A 27 -11.77 0.03 -4.69
CA GLY A 27 -10.63 -0.65 -5.27
C GLY A 27 -10.36 -1.99 -4.60
N MET A 28 -9.39 -2.71 -5.17
CA MET A 28 -8.94 -3.99 -4.66
C MET A 28 -7.43 -3.97 -4.42
N ILE A 29 -6.94 -4.82 -3.51
CA ILE A 29 -5.51 -5.08 -3.31
C ILE A 29 -5.20 -6.57 -3.17
N VAL A 30 -4.10 -7.02 -3.79
CA VAL A 30 -3.61 -8.39 -3.69
C VAL A 30 -3.16 -8.65 -2.26
N ARG A 31 -3.60 -9.78 -1.68
CA ARG A 31 -3.20 -10.17 -0.32
C ARG A 31 -1.68 -10.24 -0.14
N THR A 32 -0.95 -10.68 -1.16
CA THR A 32 0.52 -10.72 -1.15
C THR A 32 1.14 -9.32 -1.14
N ASP A 33 0.51 -8.35 -1.78
CA ASP A 33 0.98 -6.96 -1.81
C ASP A 33 0.77 -6.30 -0.43
N VAL A 34 -0.36 -6.59 0.23
CA VAL A 34 -0.59 -6.18 1.63
C VAL A 34 0.49 -6.75 2.54
N ALA A 35 0.83 -8.04 2.39
CA ALA A 35 1.89 -8.67 3.16
C ALA A 35 3.26 -8.02 2.90
N ALA A 36 3.58 -7.71 1.64
CA ALA A 36 4.82 -7.03 1.28
C ALA A 36 4.96 -5.65 1.94
N VAL A 37 3.88 -4.86 1.93
CA VAL A 37 3.85 -3.55 2.60
C VAL A 37 3.98 -3.70 4.12
N ALA A 38 3.28 -4.68 4.72
CA ALA A 38 3.36 -4.93 6.16
C ALA A 38 4.79 -5.30 6.60
N VAL A 39 5.44 -6.24 5.89
CA VAL A 39 6.82 -6.67 6.18
C VAL A 39 7.82 -5.52 5.97
N ASN A 40 7.65 -4.73 4.92
CA ASN A 40 8.50 -3.56 4.69
C ASN A 40 8.33 -2.52 5.79
N SER A 41 7.09 -2.27 6.24
CA SER A 41 6.78 -1.29 7.29
C SER A 41 7.46 -1.62 8.62
N LEU A 42 7.64 -2.90 8.96
CA LEU A 42 8.36 -3.31 10.17
C LEU A 42 9.84 -2.91 10.14
N ASN A 43 10.44 -2.86 8.95
CA ASN A 43 11.86 -2.56 8.75
C ASN A 43 12.11 -1.11 8.29
N ASN A 44 11.05 -0.33 8.07
CA ASN A 44 11.13 1.04 7.58
C ASN A 44 10.74 2.03 8.70
N PRO A 45 11.70 2.77 9.29
CA PRO A 45 11.39 3.80 10.28
C PRO A 45 10.41 4.86 9.80
N GLU A 46 10.38 5.14 8.49
CA GLU A 46 9.45 6.09 7.89
C GLU A 46 8.01 5.58 7.88
N ALA A 47 7.74 4.31 8.16
CA ALA A 47 6.37 3.79 8.27
C ALA A 47 5.75 4.02 9.65
N LYS A 48 6.53 4.48 10.65
CA LYS A 48 6.07 4.70 12.01
C LYS A 48 5.10 5.88 12.08
N ASN A 49 4.07 5.73 12.92
CA ASN A 49 3.06 6.76 13.19
C ASN A 49 2.28 7.20 11.94
N LYS A 50 2.05 6.29 10.98
CA LYS A 50 1.32 6.60 9.75
C LYS A 50 0.05 5.78 9.61
N THR A 51 -1.06 6.46 9.36
CA THR A 51 -2.29 5.83 8.89
C THR A 51 -2.54 6.16 7.43
N PHE A 52 -2.73 5.12 6.64
CA PHE A 52 -2.98 5.23 5.20
C PHE A 52 -3.87 4.09 4.72
N THR A 53 -4.61 4.37 3.66
CA THR A 53 -5.33 3.42 2.83
C THR A 53 -4.41 2.95 1.71
N LEU A 54 -4.51 1.67 1.31
CA LEU A 54 -3.69 1.09 0.23
C LEU A 54 -4.56 0.27 -0.73
N PHE A 55 -4.23 0.36 -2.01
CA PHE A 55 -4.95 -0.27 -3.11
C PHE A 55 -4.02 -0.53 -4.29
N ASN A 56 -4.38 -1.48 -5.17
CA ASN A 56 -3.64 -1.72 -6.39
C ASN A 56 -3.99 -0.70 -7.49
N VAL A 57 -3.01 -0.34 -8.31
CA VAL A 57 -3.18 0.40 -9.56
C VAL A 57 -2.83 -0.49 -10.75
N ALA A 58 -3.52 -0.29 -11.88
CA ALA A 58 -3.45 -1.19 -13.04
C ALA A 58 -2.05 -1.31 -13.66
N GLN A 59 -1.21 -0.28 -13.54
CA GLN A 59 0.14 -0.29 -14.08
C GLN A 59 1.12 -0.87 -13.04
N PRO A 60 1.87 -1.93 -13.37
CA PRO A 60 2.94 -2.41 -12.52
C PRO A 60 3.97 -1.29 -12.31
N GLN A 61 4.15 -0.92 -11.06
CA GLN A 61 5.21 -0.01 -10.64
C GLN A 61 6.01 -0.72 -9.56
N LEU A 62 6.92 -1.60 -10.03
CA LEU A 62 7.79 -2.38 -9.18
C LEU A 62 8.51 -1.43 -8.20
N ASP A 63 8.34 -1.69 -6.91
CA ASP A 63 8.98 -1.00 -5.79
C ASP A 63 8.79 0.52 -5.68
N ALA A 64 8.10 1.19 -6.61
CA ALA A 64 7.82 2.62 -6.53
C ALA A 64 7.05 3.00 -5.25
N TRP A 65 6.23 2.07 -4.76
CA TRP A 65 5.51 2.20 -3.50
C TRP A 65 6.43 2.33 -2.28
N LYS A 66 7.66 1.79 -2.30
CA LYS A 66 8.58 1.92 -1.15
C LYS A 66 8.91 3.39 -0.87
N SER A 67 9.19 4.17 -1.92
CA SER A 67 9.41 5.61 -1.80
C SER A 67 8.12 6.36 -1.49
N ALA A 68 6.97 5.93 -2.05
CA ALA A 68 5.68 6.56 -1.77
C ALA A 68 5.25 6.41 -0.30
N LEU A 69 5.60 5.29 0.34
CA LEU A 69 5.33 5.07 1.77
C LEU A 69 6.03 6.11 2.66
N GLY A 70 7.25 6.49 2.30
CA GLY A 70 8.00 7.56 2.96
C GLY A 70 7.31 8.92 2.89
N ALA A 71 6.62 9.19 1.78
CA ALA A 71 5.94 10.47 1.53
C ALA A 71 4.56 10.60 2.21
N VAL A 72 3.97 9.51 2.71
CA VAL A 72 2.74 9.58 3.53
C VAL A 72 3.04 10.40 4.79
N ALA A 73 2.18 11.36 5.18
CA ALA A 73 2.45 12.11 6.40
C ALA A 73 2.22 11.25 7.66
N ALA A 74 2.92 11.60 8.74
CA ALA A 74 2.61 11.05 10.06
C ALA A 74 1.31 11.66 10.59
N ASP A 75 0.58 10.89 11.40
CA ASP A 75 -0.55 11.36 12.18
C ASP A 75 -0.10 11.98 13.52
#